data_AF-A0A139RM07-F1
#
_entry.id   AF-A0A139RM07-F1
#
_cell.length_a   1.000
_cell.length_b   1.000
_cell.length_c   1.000
_cell.angle_alpha   90.00
_cell.angle_beta   90.00
_cell.angle_gamma   90.00
#
_symmetry.space_group_name_H-M   'P 1'
#
loop_
_entity.id
_entity.type
_entity.pdbx_description
1 polymer ?
#
loop_
_entity_poly.entity_id
_entity_poly.type
_entity_poly.pdbx_seq_one_letter_code
_entity_poly.pdbx_strand_id
1 'polypeptide(L)'
;MENAETLKAGDKIALYSYGSGAVSEFFSGELVEGYETYLDKNRLSKLKQRTALSVADYEKVFFEDLQLDESGSAQFAGYEHQDYALVEIVDHQRRYSKV
;
A
#
# COMPACT_ATOMS: atom_id res chain seq x y z
N MET A 1 -10.12 -2.92 13.45
CA MET A 1 -9.94 -2.29 14.77
C MET A 1 -10.52 -0.88 14.79
N GLU A 2 -10.09 0.03 13.91
CA GLU A 2 -10.58 1.44 13.88
C GLU A 2 -12.10 1.63 13.79
N ASN A 3 -12.83 0.69 13.18
CA ASN A 3 -14.30 0.76 13.03
C ASN A 3 -15.04 -0.29 13.88
N ALA A 4 -14.35 -1.02 14.75
CA ALA A 4 -14.96 -2.05 15.58
C ALA A 4 -15.37 -1.45 16.93
N GLU A 5 -16.66 -1.42 17.22
CA GLU A 5 -17.20 -0.77 18.42
C GLU A 5 -17.17 -1.67 19.67
N THR A 6 -16.91 -2.97 19.49
CA THR A 6 -17.05 -3.97 20.55
C THR A 6 -15.74 -4.61 21.00
N LEU A 7 -14.63 -4.32 20.32
CA LEU A 7 -13.32 -4.89 20.66
C LEU A 7 -12.72 -4.20 21.89
N LYS A 8 -12.17 -4.99 22.80
CA LYS A 8 -11.52 -4.53 24.03
C LYS A 8 -10.19 -5.24 24.27
N ALA A 9 -9.37 -4.64 25.14
CA ALA A 9 -8.13 -5.27 25.62
C ALA A 9 -8.41 -6.68 26.19
N GLY A 10 -7.50 -7.61 25.89
CA GLY A 10 -7.62 -9.04 26.21
C GLY A 10 -8.43 -9.86 25.20
N ASP A 11 -9.15 -9.24 24.25
CA ASP A 11 -9.81 -10.00 23.19
C ASP A 11 -8.76 -10.64 22.26
N LYS A 12 -9.07 -11.85 21.77
CA LYS A 12 -8.25 -12.56 20.79
C LYS A 12 -8.83 -12.42 19.39
N ILE A 13 -8.02 -11.90 18.48
CA ILE A 13 -8.34 -11.81 17.05
C ILE A 13 -7.74 -13.02 16.36
N ALA A 14 -8.56 -13.79 15.66
CA ALA A 14 -8.09 -14.83 14.76
C ALA A 14 -7.62 -14.23 13.43
N LEU A 15 -6.44 -14.65 12.97
CA LEU A 15 -5.86 -14.26 11.69
C LEU A 15 -5.66 -15.50 10.82
N TYR A 16 -6.11 -15.41 9.58
CA TYR A 16 -5.89 -16.42 8.55
C TYR A 16 -5.06 -15.78 7.43
N SER A 17 -3.84 -16.29 7.25
CA SER A 17 -2.95 -15.89 6.15
C SER A 17 -3.04 -16.93 5.04
N TYR A 18 -3.08 -16.46 3.79
CA TYR A 18 -3.15 -17.30 2.61
C TYR A 18 -2.14 -16.85 1.56
N GLY A 19 -1.37 -17.81 1.02
CA GLY A 19 -0.49 -17.66 -0.13
C GLY A 19 -0.82 -18.67 -1.22
N SER A 20 -0.91 -18.20 -2.47
CA SER A 20 -1.17 -19.07 -3.63
C SER A 20 -0.06 -20.11 -3.84
N GLY A 21 -0.40 -21.23 -4.48
CA GLY A 21 0.45 -22.43 -4.61
C GLY A 21 -0.09 -23.54 -3.70
N ALA A 22 -0.11 -23.25 -2.39
CA ALA A 22 -1.19 -23.50 -1.43
C ALA A 22 -0.59 -23.56 -0.02
N VAL A 23 -0.33 -22.40 0.58
CA VAL A 23 0.12 -22.30 1.98
C VAL A 23 -0.87 -21.44 2.74
N SER A 24 -1.24 -21.89 3.93
CA SER A 24 -2.01 -21.08 4.85
C SER A 24 -1.48 -21.21 6.27
N GLU A 25 -1.71 -20.17 7.06
CA GLU A 25 -1.35 -20.12 8.47
C GLU A 25 -2.52 -19.53 9.26
N PHE A 26 -2.83 -20.18 10.39
CA PHE A 26 -3.85 -19.72 11.33
C PHE A 26 -3.21 -19.44 12.68
N PHE A 27 -3.42 -18.24 13.19
CA PHE A 27 -2.87 -17.79 14.47
C PHE A 27 -3.78 -16.76 15.12
N SER A 28 -3.50 -16.42 16.38
CA SER A 28 -4.25 -15.40 17.11
C SER A 28 -3.34 -14.31 17.66
N GLY A 29 -3.79 -13.06 17.59
CA GLY A 29 -3.22 -11.93 18.32
C GLY A 29 -4.15 -11.50 19.45
N GLU A 30 -3.59 -11.16 20.61
CA GLU A 30 -4.33 -10.60 21.74
C GLU A 30 -4.24 -9.07 21.74
N LEU A 31 -5.36 -8.39 21.95
CA LEU A 31 -5.38 -6.93 22.04
C LEU A 31 -4.77 -6.46 23.35
N VAL A 32 -3.72 -5.66 23.27
CA VAL A 32 -3.10 -5.04 24.45
C VAL A 32 -3.93 -3.87 24.96
N GLU A 33 -3.81 -3.56 26.25
CA GLU A 33 -4.42 -2.38 26.83
C GLU A 33 -3.94 -1.10 26.13
N GLY A 34 -4.88 -0.20 25.81
CA GLY A 34 -4.58 1.09 25.18
C GLY A 34 -4.22 1.03 23.69
N TYR A 35 -4.44 -0.11 23.01
CA TYR A 35 -4.17 -0.26 21.57
C TYR A 35 -4.83 0.83 20.71
N GLU A 36 -5.97 1.37 21.15
CA GLU A 36 -6.76 2.38 20.46
C GLU A 36 -6.00 3.70 20.29
N THR A 37 -5.00 3.98 21.15
CA THR A 37 -4.17 5.19 21.07
C THR A 37 -3.14 5.13 19.93
N TYR A 38 -2.85 3.94 19.42
CA TYR A 38 -1.90 3.70 18.33
C TYR A 38 -2.57 3.54 16.96
N LEU A 39 -3.90 3.67 16.89
CA LEU A 39 -4.66 3.57 15.64
C LEU A 39 -4.66 4.90 14.87
N ASP A 40 -4.60 4.84 13.54
CA ASP A 40 -4.72 6.03 12.69
C ASP A 40 -6.20 6.36 12.47
N LYS A 41 -6.75 7.20 13.35
CA LYS A 41 -8.15 7.62 13.29
C LYS A 41 -8.50 8.44 12.05
N ASN A 42 -7.52 8.92 11.28
CA ASN A 42 -7.75 9.72 10.08
C ASN A 42 -7.63 8.90 8.78
N ARG A 43 -7.45 7.58 8.87
CA ARG A 43 -7.25 6.71 7.71
C ARG A 43 -8.39 6.81 6.69
N LEU A 44 -9.64 6.93 7.13
CA LEU A 44 -10.78 7.07 6.22
C LEU A 44 -10.69 8.35 5.37
N SER A 45 -10.22 9.46 5.94
CA SER A 45 -10.04 10.70 5.18
C SER A 45 -8.93 10.58 4.16
N LYS A 46 -7.81 9.92 4.51
CA LYS A 46 -6.73 9.60 3.55
C LYS A 46 -7.25 8.76 2.38
N LEU A 47 -8.09 7.76 2.65
CA LEU A 47 -8.72 6.95 1.60
C LEU A 47 -9.68 7.75 0.70
N LYS A 48 -10.34 8.79 1.24
CA LYS A 48 -11.22 9.69 0.49
C LYS A 48 -10.46 10.67 -0.41
N GLN A 49 -9.17 10.90 -0.15
CA GLN A 49 -8.31 11.76 -0.98
C GLN A 49 -7.78 11.04 -2.23
N ARG A 50 -8.05 9.74 -2.40
CA ARG A 50 -7.68 9.01 -3.61
C ARG A 50 -8.41 9.56 -4.83
N THR A 51 -7.70 9.65 -5.95
CA THR A 51 -8.27 10.02 -7.24
C THR A 51 -9.01 8.83 -7.85
N ALA A 52 -10.29 9.01 -8.16
CA ALA A 52 -11.04 8.05 -8.95
C ALA A 52 -10.63 8.15 -10.42
N LEU A 53 -10.33 7.01 -11.05
CA LEU A 53 -9.98 6.94 -12.47
C LEU A 53 -11.19 6.56 -13.31
N SER A 54 -11.26 7.09 -14.53
CA SER A 54 -12.12 6.51 -15.56
C SER A 54 -11.59 5.13 -15.97
N VAL A 55 -12.40 4.30 -16.63
CA VAL A 55 -11.95 2.99 -17.13
C VAL A 55 -10.75 3.16 -18.08
N ALA A 56 -10.80 4.14 -18.98
CA ALA A 56 -9.72 4.40 -19.92
C ALA A 56 -8.42 4.84 -19.21
N ASP A 57 -8.51 5.69 -18.19
CA ASP A 57 -7.34 6.11 -17.42
C ASP A 57 -6.76 4.95 -16.61
N TYR A 58 -7.62 4.10 -16.04
CA TYR A 58 -7.20 2.88 -15.35
C TYR A 58 -6.44 1.95 -16.30
N GLU A 59 -6.98 1.68 -17.49
CA GLU A 59 -6.33 0.81 -18.48
C GLU A 59 -4.98 1.37 -18.92
N LYS A 60 -4.90 2.70 -19.12
CA LYS A 60 -3.64 3.36 -19.46
C LYS A 60 -2.56 3.13 -18.40
N VAL A 61 -2.90 3.25 -17.12
CA VAL A 61 -1.96 3.02 -16.01
C VAL A 61 -1.64 1.53 -15.85
N PHE A 62 -2.64 0.66 -16.01
CA PHE A 62 -2.47 -0.79 -15.82
C PHE A 62 -1.58 -1.44 -16.89
N PHE A 63 -1.70 -0.98 -18.14
CA PHE A 63 -0.91 -1.47 -19.28
C PHE A 63 0.32 -0.59 -19.58
N GLU A 64 0.71 0.29 -18.66
CA GLU A 64 1.93 1.08 -18.82
C GLU A 64 3.17 0.17 -18.72
N ASP A 65 3.86 0.00 -19.84
CA ASP A 65 5.11 -0.76 -19.91
C ASP A 65 6.31 0.10 -19.54
N LEU A 66 7.21 -0.47 -18.74
CA LEU A 66 8.50 0.15 -18.43
C LEU A 66 9.42 0.10 -19.66
N GLN A 67 9.61 1.25 -20.30
CA GLN A 67 10.55 1.40 -21.41
C GLN A 67 11.90 1.88 -20.88
N LEU A 68 12.90 1.01 -20.93
CA LEU A 68 14.29 1.35 -20.62
C LEU A 68 15.04 1.72 -21.90
N ASP A 69 15.99 2.64 -21.80
CA ASP A 69 16.96 2.88 -22.87
C ASP A 69 18.02 1.75 -22.97
N GLU A 70 18.95 1.89 -23.91
CA GLU A 70 20.03 0.90 -24.13
C GLU A 70 20.95 0.71 -22.90
N SER A 71 21.02 1.70 -22.01
CA SER A 71 21.77 1.61 -20.74
C SER A 71 20.97 0.93 -19.62
N GLY A 72 19.70 0.63 -19.85
CA GLY A 72 18.81 0.13 -18.82
C GLY A 72 18.26 1.22 -17.91
N SER A 73 18.16 2.46 -18.39
CA SER A 73 17.73 3.63 -17.62
C SER A 73 16.37 4.17 -18.08
N ALA A 74 15.65 4.84 -17.18
CA ALA A 74 14.37 5.51 -17.43
C ALA A 74 14.08 6.57 -16.38
N GLN A 75 13.30 7.60 -16.72
CA GLN A 75 12.80 8.60 -15.77
C GLN A 75 11.28 8.61 -15.74
N PHE A 76 10.71 8.86 -14.56
CA PHE A 76 9.27 8.83 -14.33
C PHE A 76 8.77 10.17 -13.79
N ALA A 77 7.54 10.52 -14.13
CA ALA A 77 6.83 11.72 -13.68
C ALA A 77 5.36 11.38 -13.33
N GLY A 78 4.62 12.29 -12.70
CA GLY A 78 3.21 12.07 -12.35
C GLY A 78 2.99 11.50 -10.94
N TYR A 79 4.00 11.60 -10.05
CA TYR A 79 3.93 11.11 -8.67
C TYR A 79 4.01 12.24 -7.63
N GLU A 80 3.74 13.49 -8.01
CA GLU A 80 3.93 14.72 -7.21
C GLU A 80 3.02 14.82 -5.96
N HIS A 81 2.26 13.77 -5.65
CA HIS A 81 1.31 13.70 -4.53
C HIS A 81 1.54 12.47 -3.64
N GLN A 82 2.73 11.86 -3.73
CA GLN A 82 3.13 10.68 -2.94
C GLN A 82 4.19 11.09 -1.91
N ASP A 83 4.30 10.37 -0.80
CA ASP A 83 5.43 10.58 0.12
C ASP A 83 6.75 10.08 -0.46
N TYR A 84 6.70 9.02 -1.29
CA TYR A 84 7.84 8.47 -2.01
C TYR A 84 7.40 7.88 -3.34
N ALA A 85 8.22 8.04 -4.37
CA ALA A 85 7.99 7.44 -5.67
C ALA A 85 9.27 6.92 -6.30
N LEU A 86 9.14 5.92 -7.19
CA LEU A 86 10.21 5.55 -8.11
C LEU A 86 10.34 6.68 -9.13
N VAL A 87 11.43 7.44 -9.06
CA VAL A 87 11.62 8.63 -9.90
C VAL A 87 12.52 8.36 -11.10
N GLU A 88 13.43 7.40 -10.98
CA GLU A 88 14.24 6.96 -12.11
C GLU A 88 14.81 5.54 -11.89
N ILE A 89 15.23 4.93 -12.99
CA ILE A 89 16.13 3.80 -13.04
C ILE A 89 17.40 4.28 -13.75
N VAL A 90 18.56 4.02 -13.17
CA VAL A 90 19.87 4.32 -13.78
C VAL A 90 20.72 3.06 -13.76
N ASP A 91 21.16 2.58 -14.91
CA ASP A 91 21.93 1.34 -15.06
C ASP A 91 21.29 0.16 -14.31
N HIS A 92 19.99 -0.05 -14.51
CA HIS A 92 19.16 -1.04 -13.82
C HIS A 92 18.98 -0.85 -12.30
N GLN A 93 19.42 0.28 -11.73
CA GLN A 93 19.24 0.60 -10.31
C GLN A 93 18.06 1.54 -10.10
N ARG A 94 17.09 1.11 -9.29
CA ARG A 94 15.92 1.92 -8.93
C ARG A 94 16.30 3.01 -7.94
N ARG A 95 15.89 4.25 -8.21
CA ARG A 95 16.05 5.39 -7.31
C ARG A 95 14.70 5.95 -6.90
N TYR A 96 14.55 6.15 -5.60
CA TYR A 96 13.33 6.64 -4.98
C TYR A 96 13.58 8.01 -4.36
N SER A 97 12.63 8.93 -4.53
CA SER A 97 12.68 10.24 -3.90
C SER A 97 11.40 10.51 -3.13
N LYS A 98 11.52 11.35 -2.11
CA LYS A 98 10.39 12.11 -1.59
C LYS A 98 9.95 13.11 -2.66
N VAL A 99 8.65 13.17 -2.95
CA VAL A 99 8.05 13.99 -4.00
C VAL A 99 6.97 14.92 -3.45
#